data_AF-A0A3M6ZS75-F1
#
_entry.id   AF-A0A3M6ZS75-F1
#
_cell.length_a   1.000
_cell.length_b   1.000
_cell.length_c   1.000
_cell.angle_alpha   90.00
_cell.angle_beta   90.00
_cell.angle_gamma   90.00
#
_symmetry.space_group_name_H-M   'P 1'
#
loop_
_entity.id
_entity.type
_entity.pdbx_description
1 polymer ?
#
loop_
_entity_poly.entity_id
_entity_poly.type
_entity_poly.pdbx_seq_one_letter_code
_entity_poly.pdbx_strand_id
1 'polypeptide(L)'
;MTSISSVERLTLDLPPACIAFCPTEPEYFVIGTYHLHRKENQAGEDLGEDASGSPSSQAEQQKRSGTLELFRVQGEQVIHIATEPTPDYSILDIQWTPHHAASGPVLAVAASTGLLVFYRFAKSREAQRLVHISSERICEPETLVLSLAWHPKNPKVIGLTLSDGRAVVCRARQGDLWAGDQGIEITTAFSHSLEAWWLAFSPSYSGALDLYSGGDDQLLQQTVEGEEPEQCTSLWQDRRIHQAGITYILPLSQDLILTGSYDDHIRLISAPAVGRRQVLAEANLGGGVWRIKLLFHHPSHEQGGSENTASGASTALSGTPEVGSESDGEWQFEILGRFEEHQSMNYASDVQPEEGDRKLIVSTSFYDKLLCLWRFDLGIGA
;
A
#
# COMPACT_ATOMS: atom_id res chain seq x y z
N MET A 1 -15.37 -7.15 -22.75
CA MET A 1 -14.69 -7.34 -21.45
C MET A 1 -14.16 -8.76 -21.40
N THR A 2 -12.85 -8.93 -21.22
CA THR A 2 -12.20 -10.24 -21.23
C THR A 2 -12.16 -10.82 -19.82
N SER A 3 -12.71 -12.03 -19.63
CA SER A 3 -12.56 -12.79 -18.38
C SER A 3 -11.15 -13.37 -18.32
N ILE A 4 -10.45 -13.12 -17.21
CA ILE A 4 -9.07 -13.58 -17.00
C ILE A 4 -9.08 -14.77 -16.05
N SER A 5 -8.30 -15.81 -16.37
CA SER A 5 -8.10 -16.97 -15.51
C SER A 5 -6.69 -17.04 -14.95
N SER A 6 -6.53 -17.75 -13.83
CA SER A 6 -5.20 -18.00 -13.26
C SER A 6 -4.41 -18.98 -14.11
N VAL A 7 -3.09 -18.76 -14.19
CA VAL A 7 -2.12 -19.71 -14.72
C VAL A 7 -1.63 -20.66 -13.63
N GLU A 8 -1.63 -20.20 -12.38
CA GLU A 8 -1.27 -21.00 -11.22
C GLU A 8 -1.97 -20.50 -9.95
N ARG A 9 -2.19 -21.40 -9.00
CA ARG A 9 -2.84 -21.14 -7.72
C ARG A 9 -2.09 -21.84 -6.59
N LEU A 10 -1.88 -21.14 -5.48
CA LEU A 10 -1.28 -21.70 -4.26
C LEU A 10 -2.11 -21.31 -3.04
N THR A 11 -2.31 -22.25 -2.13
CA THR A 11 -2.90 -21.96 -0.82
C THR A 11 -1.80 -21.61 0.17
N LEU A 12 -1.94 -20.47 0.84
CA LEU A 12 -1.04 -19.95 1.87
C LEU A 12 -1.48 -20.43 3.25
N ASP A 13 -0.53 -20.53 4.17
CA ASP A 13 -0.82 -20.97 5.54
C ASP A 13 -1.58 -19.89 6.33
N LEU A 14 -1.18 -18.63 6.15
CA LEU A 14 -1.76 -17.45 6.81
C LEU A 14 -2.42 -16.49 5.80
N PRO A 15 -3.40 -15.68 6.26
CA PRO A 15 -4.02 -14.65 5.43
C PRO A 15 -3.02 -13.63 4.86
N PRO A 16 -2.91 -13.50 3.52
CA PRO A 16 -2.03 -12.51 2.89
C PRO A 16 -2.64 -11.10 2.99
N ALA A 17 -1.89 -10.17 3.59
CA ALA A 17 -2.34 -8.79 3.84
C ALA A 17 -1.69 -7.76 2.91
N CYS A 18 -0.51 -8.07 2.35
CA CYS A 18 0.15 -7.19 1.40
C CYS A 18 1.13 -7.98 0.54
N ILE A 19 1.49 -7.43 -0.61
CA ILE A 19 2.42 -8.04 -1.56
C ILE A 19 3.23 -6.95 -2.26
N ALA A 20 4.52 -7.23 -2.51
CA ALA A 20 5.38 -6.34 -3.28
C ALA A 20 6.47 -7.11 -4.05
N PHE A 21 6.53 -6.92 -5.36
CA PHE A 21 7.65 -7.35 -6.20
C PHE A 21 8.89 -6.51 -5.91
N CYS A 22 10.06 -7.16 -5.86
CA CYS A 22 11.33 -6.50 -5.68
C CYS A 22 11.72 -5.75 -6.96
N PRO A 23 11.88 -4.41 -6.92
CA PRO A 23 12.09 -3.62 -8.14
C PRO A 23 13.43 -3.91 -8.82
N THR A 24 14.47 -4.28 -8.05
CA THR A 24 15.80 -4.60 -8.60
C THR A 24 15.97 -6.09 -8.94
N GLU A 25 15.02 -6.93 -8.54
CA GLU A 25 15.06 -8.39 -8.73
C GLU A 25 13.66 -8.85 -9.12
N PRO A 26 13.19 -8.55 -10.35
CA PRO A 26 11.77 -8.64 -10.74
C PRO A 26 11.16 -10.04 -10.68
N GLU A 27 11.99 -11.09 -10.58
CA GLU A 27 11.53 -12.46 -10.37
C GLU A 27 11.03 -12.69 -8.94
N TYR A 28 11.40 -11.86 -7.97
CA TYR A 28 11.10 -12.09 -6.56
C TYR A 28 10.02 -11.14 -6.06
N PHE A 29 9.15 -11.66 -5.21
CA PHE A 29 8.16 -10.87 -4.49
C PHE A 29 8.01 -11.37 -3.06
N VAL A 30 7.47 -10.50 -2.21
CA VAL A 30 7.24 -10.79 -0.80
C VAL A 30 5.77 -10.63 -0.50
N ILE A 31 5.23 -11.54 0.32
CA ILE A 31 3.91 -11.43 0.93
C ILE A 31 4.07 -11.18 2.41
N GLY A 32 3.41 -10.17 2.94
CA GLY A 32 3.23 -9.99 4.37
C GLY A 32 1.89 -10.57 4.82
N THR A 33 1.85 -11.33 5.90
CA THR A 33 0.64 -11.98 6.40
C THR A 33 0.12 -11.38 7.71
N TYR A 34 -1.15 -11.63 7.97
CA TYR A 34 -1.84 -11.16 9.16
C TYR A 34 -2.60 -12.30 9.85
N HIS A 35 -2.34 -12.48 11.13
CA HIS A 35 -3.03 -13.46 11.96
C HIS A 35 -3.43 -12.87 13.30
N LEU A 36 -4.73 -12.90 13.57
CA LEU A 36 -5.32 -12.48 14.83
C LEU A 36 -5.60 -13.71 15.70
N HIS A 37 -4.91 -13.82 16.84
CA HIS A 37 -5.12 -14.95 17.75
C HIS A 37 -6.46 -14.79 18.47
N ARG A 38 -7.29 -15.83 18.50
CA ARG A 38 -8.53 -15.79 19.29
C ARG A 38 -8.21 -15.74 20.77
N LYS A 39 -8.97 -14.95 21.55
CA LYS A 39 -8.87 -14.97 23.01
C LYS A 39 -9.37 -16.32 23.52
N GLU A 40 -8.69 -16.92 24.48
CA GLU A 40 -8.99 -18.28 25.00
C GLU A 40 -10.43 -18.44 25.51
N ASN A 41 -11.13 -17.35 25.85
CA ASN A 41 -12.52 -17.35 26.31
C ASN A 41 -13.59 -17.40 25.19
N GLN A 42 -13.24 -17.36 23.90
CA GLN A 42 -14.20 -17.45 22.79
C GLN A 42 -14.34 -18.86 22.19
N ALA A 43 -13.73 -19.87 22.81
CA ALA A 43 -13.82 -21.27 22.36
C ALA A 43 -15.02 -22.05 22.94
N GLY A 44 -15.92 -21.40 23.70
CA GLY A 44 -16.89 -22.11 24.55
C GLY A 44 -18.32 -21.58 24.65
N GLU A 45 -18.78 -20.64 23.81
CA GLU A 45 -20.16 -20.13 23.91
C GLU A 45 -20.89 -20.19 22.56
N ASP A 46 -21.28 -21.40 22.20
CA ASP A 46 -22.49 -21.66 21.42
C ASP A 46 -23.40 -22.44 22.38
N LEU A 47 -24.15 -21.72 23.24
CA LEU A 47 -25.35 -22.14 24.01
C LEU A 47 -25.72 -21.09 25.10
N GLY A 48 -26.82 -20.36 24.90
CA GLY A 48 -27.76 -19.96 25.98
C GLY A 48 -27.55 -18.63 26.71
N GLU A 49 -28.67 -17.93 26.89
CA GLU A 49 -28.90 -16.66 27.61
C GLU A 49 -28.45 -16.69 29.10
N ASP A 50 -27.79 -15.64 29.59
CA ASP A 50 -28.36 -14.70 30.58
C ASP A 50 -27.35 -13.63 31.05
N ALA A 51 -27.85 -12.41 31.17
CA ALA A 51 -27.10 -11.22 31.56
C ALA A 51 -26.85 -11.14 33.08
N SER A 52 -25.59 -10.95 33.49
CA SER A 52 -25.18 -9.96 34.51
C SER A 52 -23.73 -10.21 34.98
N GLY A 53 -22.82 -9.29 34.66
CA GLY A 53 -21.44 -9.33 35.19
C GLY A 53 -20.71 -8.01 34.94
N SER A 54 -20.27 -7.38 36.02
CA SER A 54 -19.66 -6.05 36.14
C SER A 54 -18.41 -5.81 35.27
N PRO A 55 -18.12 -4.55 34.86
CA PRO A 55 -16.99 -4.23 34.01
C PRO A 55 -15.72 -4.02 34.84
N SER A 56 -14.94 -5.07 35.04
CA SER A 56 -13.55 -4.93 35.48
C SER A 56 -12.69 -6.06 34.95
N SER A 57 -12.26 -5.95 33.70
CA SER A 57 -11.10 -6.66 33.20
C SER A 57 -10.25 -5.66 32.41
N GLN A 58 -9.01 -5.49 32.86
CA GLN A 58 -7.97 -4.86 32.04
C GLN A 58 -7.96 -5.64 30.72
N ALA A 59 -8.31 -4.97 29.62
CA ALA A 59 -8.44 -5.64 28.34
C ALA A 59 -7.07 -6.19 27.94
N GLU A 60 -6.88 -7.50 28.05
CA GLU A 60 -5.69 -8.16 27.51
C GLU A 60 -5.56 -7.80 26.04
N GLN A 61 -4.38 -7.30 25.69
CA GLN A 61 -4.06 -6.83 24.35
C GLN A 61 -4.23 -7.97 23.35
N GLN A 62 -4.95 -7.68 22.27
CA GLN A 62 -5.26 -8.65 21.23
C GLN A 62 -3.95 -9.11 20.54
N LYS A 63 -3.55 -10.37 20.74
CA LYS A 63 -2.31 -10.90 20.16
C LYS A 63 -2.41 -11.05 18.65
N ARG A 64 -1.38 -10.59 17.95
CA ARG A 64 -1.23 -10.61 16.49
C ARG A 64 0.12 -11.20 16.10
N SER A 65 0.17 -11.99 15.04
CA SER A 65 1.43 -12.54 14.48
C SER A 65 1.34 -12.62 12.96
N GLY A 66 2.46 -12.87 12.29
CA GLY A 66 2.50 -13.01 10.84
C GLY A 66 3.78 -13.65 10.34
N THR A 67 4.00 -13.51 9.04
CA THR A 67 5.15 -13.98 8.28
C THR A 67 5.44 -12.99 7.15
N LEU A 68 6.73 -12.82 6.83
CA LEU A 68 7.15 -12.38 5.51
C LEU A 68 7.53 -13.62 4.70
N GLU A 69 6.79 -13.88 3.64
CA GLU A 69 7.01 -15.02 2.76
C GLU A 69 7.62 -14.54 1.44
N LEU A 70 8.83 -15.02 1.14
CA LEU A 70 9.56 -14.72 -0.08
C LEU A 70 9.24 -15.78 -1.14
N PHE A 71 8.82 -15.32 -2.31
CA PHE A 71 8.53 -16.15 -3.46
C PHE A 71 9.38 -15.72 -4.66
N ARG A 72 9.50 -16.64 -5.62
CA ARG A 72 10.09 -16.40 -6.93
C ARG A 72 9.12 -16.84 -8.02
N VAL A 73 8.90 -15.98 -9.00
CA VAL A 73 8.29 -16.34 -10.28
C VAL A 73 9.37 -16.93 -11.19
N GLN A 74 9.10 -18.11 -11.75
CA GLN A 74 9.90 -18.72 -12.81
C GLN A 74 8.97 -19.14 -13.96
N GLY A 75 8.83 -18.28 -14.97
CA GLY A 75 7.92 -18.50 -16.09
C GLY A 75 6.44 -18.32 -15.70
N GLU A 76 5.70 -19.42 -15.61
CA GLU A 76 4.30 -19.45 -15.12
C GLU A 76 4.18 -20.18 -13.78
N GLN A 77 5.29 -20.32 -13.05
CA GLN A 77 5.35 -20.98 -11.76
C GLN A 77 5.78 -20.02 -10.65
N VAL A 78 5.22 -20.20 -9.47
CA VAL A 78 5.47 -19.48 -8.23
C VAL A 78 6.09 -20.46 -7.24
N ILE A 79 7.33 -20.17 -6.87
CA ILE A 79 8.14 -21.02 -6.01
C ILE A 79 8.30 -20.31 -4.67
N HIS A 80 7.85 -20.93 -3.58
CA HIS A 80 8.13 -20.46 -2.23
C HIS A 80 9.61 -20.67 -1.90
N ILE A 81 10.29 -19.61 -1.45
CA ILE A 81 11.75 -19.60 -1.23
C ILE A 81 12.08 -19.62 0.26
N ALA A 82 11.49 -18.73 1.04
CA ALA A 82 11.79 -18.59 2.46
C ALA A 82 10.65 -17.93 3.22
N THR A 83 10.55 -18.26 4.51
CA THR A 83 9.61 -17.63 5.45
C THR A 83 10.40 -17.00 6.59
N GLU A 84 10.12 -15.73 6.88
CA GLU A 84 10.62 -15.03 8.04
C GLU A 84 9.45 -14.80 9.03
N PRO A 85 9.43 -15.50 10.18
CA PRO A 85 8.34 -15.38 11.15
C PRO A 85 8.32 -14.03 11.86
N THR A 86 7.12 -13.48 12.07
CA THR A 86 6.90 -12.29 12.91
C THR A 86 5.97 -12.64 14.08
N PRO A 87 6.48 -13.32 15.13
CA PRO A 87 5.63 -13.87 16.20
C PRO A 87 4.95 -12.79 17.05
N ASP A 88 5.49 -11.57 17.06
CA ASP A 88 5.08 -10.48 17.94
C ASP A 88 4.26 -9.39 17.22
N TYR A 89 4.02 -9.54 15.92
CA TYR A 89 3.22 -8.61 15.13
C TYR A 89 2.74 -9.21 13.81
N SER A 90 1.59 -8.76 13.33
CA SER A 90 1.13 -8.96 11.96
C SER A 90 1.59 -7.83 11.06
N ILE A 91 1.47 -8.03 9.74
CA ILE A 91 1.93 -7.09 8.72
C ILE A 91 0.72 -6.49 8.00
N LEU A 92 0.70 -5.16 7.90
CA LEU A 92 -0.41 -4.41 7.29
C LEU A 92 -0.03 -3.86 5.92
N ASP A 93 1.22 -3.44 5.76
CA ASP A 93 1.75 -2.96 4.48
C ASP A 93 3.24 -3.19 4.36
N ILE A 94 3.71 -3.29 3.12
CA ILE A 94 5.13 -3.41 2.78
C ILE A 94 5.45 -2.57 1.55
N GLN A 95 6.61 -1.90 1.55
CA GLN A 95 7.13 -1.28 0.33
C GLN A 95 8.65 -1.38 0.25
N TRP A 96 9.12 -1.75 -0.94
CA TRP A 96 10.54 -1.61 -1.28
C TRP A 96 10.91 -0.14 -1.38
N THR A 97 12.10 0.21 -0.89
CA THR A 97 12.64 1.55 -1.10
C THR A 97 12.80 1.82 -2.60
N PRO A 98 12.33 2.98 -3.11
CA PRO A 98 12.62 3.40 -4.48
C PRO A 98 14.07 3.92 -4.62
N HIS A 99 14.76 4.12 -3.50
CA HIS A 99 16.09 4.71 -3.46
C HIS A 99 17.18 3.63 -3.58
N HIS A 100 18.23 3.93 -4.35
CA HIS A 100 19.38 3.04 -4.44
C HIS A 100 20.05 2.85 -3.08
N ALA A 101 20.11 1.60 -2.63
CA ALA A 101 20.84 1.21 -1.44
C ALA A 101 22.10 0.42 -1.84
N ALA A 102 23.27 0.89 -1.39
CA ALA A 102 24.56 0.29 -1.73
C ALA A 102 24.65 -1.21 -1.35
N SER A 103 23.95 -1.60 -0.29
CA SER A 103 23.96 -2.95 0.26
C SER A 103 22.80 -3.84 -0.23
N GLY A 104 22.11 -3.47 -1.32
CA GLY A 104 20.96 -4.21 -1.87
C GLY A 104 19.59 -3.68 -1.43
N PRO A 105 18.49 -4.18 -2.00
CA PRO A 105 17.16 -3.59 -1.84
C PRO A 105 16.63 -3.82 -0.41
N VAL A 106 15.95 -2.78 0.10
CA VAL A 106 15.41 -2.73 1.47
C VAL A 106 13.88 -2.66 1.42
N LEU A 107 13.22 -3.52 2.18
CA LEU A 107 11.78 -3.59 2.37
C LEU A 107 11.44 -2.91 3.70
N ALA A 108 10.58 -1.90 3.67
CA ALA A 108 9.92 -1.37 4.85
C ALA A 108 8.62 -2.15 5.11
N VAL A 109 8.30 -2.33 6.39
CA VAL A 109 7.17 -3.12 6.88
C VAL A 109 6.40 -2.32 7.94
N ALA A 110 5.11 -2.09 7.68
CA ALA A 110 4.17 -1.53 8.63
C ALA A 110 3.58 -2.66 9.49
N ALA A 111 3.88 -2.63 10.79
CA ALA A 111 3.50 -3.68 11.72
C ALA A 111 2.25 -3.32 12.53
N SER A 112 1.57 -4.35 13.02
CA SER A 112 0.36 -4.23 13.84
C SER A 112 0.59 -3.80 15.31
N THR A 113 1.80 -3.38 15.67
CA THR A 113 2.18 -3.02 17.05
C THR A 113 2.96 -1.71 17.11
N GLY A 114 2.60 -0.75 16.26
CA GLY A 114 3.24 0.56 16.21
C GLY A 114 4.71 0.55 15.78
N LEU A 115 5.14 -0.51 15.07
CA LEU A 115 6.51 -0.66 14.58
C LEU A 115 6.60 -0.39 13.07
N LEU A 116 7.67 0.31 12.68
CA LEU A 116 8.20 0.32 11.33
C LEU A 116 9.44 -0.58 11.32
N VAL A 117 9.43 -1.64 10.51
CA VAL A 117 10.50 -2.64 10.49
C VAL A 117 11.15 -2.69 9.12
N PHE A 118 12.47 -2.87 9.07
CA PHE A 118 13.23 -2.91 7.82
C PHE A 118 13.91 -4.26 7.63
N TYR A 119 13.77 -4.80 6.42
CA TYR A 119 14.40 -6.04 5.98
C TYR A 119 15.23 -5.80 4.72
N ARG A 120 16.36 -6.49 4.60
CA ARG A 120 17.20 -6.51 3.41
C ARG A 120 16.97 -7.78 2.63
N PHE A 121 16.82 -7.69 1.32
CA PHE A 121 16.90 -8.88 0.49
C PHE A 121 18.37 -9.30 0.34
N ALA A 122 18.71 -10.48 0.84
CA ALA A 122 20.03 -11.06 0.69
C ALA A 122 19.97 -12.22 -0.30
N LYS A 123 20.71 -12.08 -1.42
CA LYS A 123 20.83 -13.09 -2.47
C LYS A 123 22.28 -13.58 -2.53
N SER A 124 22.50 -14.84 -2.16
CA SER A 124 23.76 -15.55 -2.40
C SER A 124 23.53 -16.69 -3.39
N ARG A 125 24.62 -17.37 -3.79
CA ARG A 125 24.53 -18.58 -4.63
C ARG A 125 23.78 -19.72 -3.93
N GLU A 126 23.79 -19.74 -2.59
CA GLU A 126 23.30 -20.86 -1.78
C GLU A 126 21.92 -20.59 -1.17
N ALA A 127 21.56 -19.33 -0.92
CA ALA A 127 20.31 -18.97 -0.28
C ALA A 127 19.81 -17.60 -0.72
N GLN A 128 18.49 -17.45 -0.73
CA GLN A 128 17.81 -16.16 -0.82
C GLN A 128 16.89 -16.01 0.38
N ARG A 129 16.98 -14.87 1.06
CA ARG A 129 16.20 -14.61 2.27
C ARG A 129 16.04 -13.13 2.52
N LEU A 130 15.06 -12.80 3.36
CA LEU A 130 14.97 -11.50 3.99
C LEU A 130 15.80 -11.51 5.27
N VAL A 131 16.56 -10.44 5.52
CA VAL A 131 17.39 -10.29 6.71
C VAL A 131 16.92 -9.05 7.44
N HIS A 132 16.45 -9.20 8.67
CA HIS A 132 16.08 -8.07 9.53
C HIS A 132 17.27 -7.09 9.68
N ILE A 133 16.98 -5.80 9.54
CA ILE A 133 17.96 -4.71 9.66
C ILE A 133 17.74 -3.94 10.96
N SER A 134 16.50 -3.48 11.18
CA SER A 134 16.14 -2.57 12.27
C SER A 134 14.63 -2.57 12.50
N SER A 135 14.22 -2.13 13.69
CA SER A 135 12.83 -1.95 14.08
C SER A 135 12.70 -0.67 14.88
N GLU A 136 11.73 0.15 14.51
CA GLU A 136 11.59 1.51 15.01
C GLU A 136 10.18 1.69 15.56
N ARG A 137 10.08 2.14 16.82
CA ARG A 137 8.78 2.38 17.48
C ARG A 137 8.25 3.74 17.04
N ILE A 138 7.14 3.74 16.32
CA ILE A 138 6.52 4.94 15.79
C ILE A 138 5.41 5.44 16.72
N CYS A 139 4.65 4.51 17.31
CA CYS A 139 3.52 4.81 18.18
C CYS A 139 3.32 3.70 19.22
N GLU A 140 2.27 3.84 20.01
CA GLU A 140 1.87 2.90 21.05
C GLU A 140 1.60 1.49 20.48
N PRO A 141 1.92 0.40 21.19
CA PRO A 141 1.75 -0.97 20.68
C PRO A 141 0.31 -1.36 20.31
N GLU A 142 -0.69 -0.65 20.82
CA GLU A 142 -2.11 -0.85 20.52
C GLU A 142 -2.52 -0.19 19.19
N THR A 143 -1.73 0.77 18.71
CA THR A 143 -1.97 1.50 17.46
C THR A 143 -1.28 0.79 16.31
N LEU A 144 -2.04 0.53 15.24
CA LEU A 144 -1.54 -0.13 14.05
C LEU A 144 -0.87 0.88 13.14
N VAL A 145 0.25 0.49 12.52
CA VAL A 145 0.74 1.18 11.32
C VAL A 145 -0.02 0.57 10.13
N LEU A 146 -0.85 1.36 9.45
CA LEU A 146 -1.81 0.88 8.45
C LEU A 146 -1.23 0.90 7.04
N SER A 147 -0.59 2.00 6.64
CA SER A 147 0.11 2.14 5.37
C SER A 147 1.45 2.83 5.58
N LEU A 148 2.37 2.64 4.62
CA LEU A 148 3.61 3.40 4.56
C LEU A 148 3.85 3.92 3.14
N ALA A 149 4.58 5.02 3.01
CA ALA A 149 5.03 5.55 1.73
C ALA A 149 6.45 6.08 1.86
N TRP A 150 7.31 5.74 0.91
CA TRP A 150 8.62 6.37 0.79
C TRP A 150 8.49 7.76 0.18
N HIS A 151 9.22 8.75 0.69
CA HIS A 151 9.33 10.02 -0.02
C HIS A 151 10.00 9.80 -1.38
N PRO A 152 9.46 10.34 -2.49
CA PRO A 152 9.92 10.01 -3.84
C PRO A 152 11.38 10.39 -4.11
N LYS A 153 11.89 11.44 -3.46
CA LYS A 153 13.24 11.99 -3.70
C LYS A 153 14.19 11.95 -2.50
N ASN A 154 13.67 11.63 -1.31
CA ASN A 154 14.45 11.77 -0.07
C ASN A 154 14.45 10.43 0.67
N PRO A 155 15.56 9.68 0.64
CA PRO A 155 15.62 8.35 1.25
C PRO A 155 15.50 8.35 2.77
N LYS A 156 15.59 9.52 3.42
CA LYS A 156 15.49 9.66 4.88
C LYS A 156 14.07 9.91 5.37
N VAL A 157 13.09 9.99 4.48
CA VAL A 157 11.72 10.38 4.81
C VAL A 157 10.74 9.28 4.42
N ILE A 158 9.92 8.86 5.38
CA ILE A 158 8.83 7.89 5.20
C ILE A 158 7.57 8.50 5.81
N GLY A 159 6.45 8.46 5.08
CA GLY A 159 5.13 8.78 5.61
C GLY A 159 4.44 7.51 6.07
N LEU A 160 3.67 7.58 7.15
CA LEU A 160 2.91 6.47 7.72
C LEU A 160 1.51 6.92 8.08
N THR A 161 0.55 5.99 8.04
CA THR A 161 -0.78 6.20 8.61
C THR A 161 -1.06 5.24 9.75
N LEU A 162 -1.82 5.70 10.74
CA LEU A 162 -2.07 4.99 11.99
C LEU A 162 -3.56 4.73 12.21
N SER A 163 -3.87 3.66 12.94
CA SER A 163 -5.26 3.29 13.26
C SER A 163 -5.97 4.23 14.23
N ASP A 164 -5.26 5.18 14.84
CA ASP A 164 -5.87 6.23 15.65
C ASP A 164 -6.12 7.52 14.86
N GLY A 165 -6.02 7.44 13.53
CA GLY A 165 -6.29 8.53 12.60
C GLY A 165 -5.09 9.42 12.29
N ARG A 166 -3.96 9.26 12.98
CA ARG A 166 -2.76 10.05 12.68
C ARG A 166 -2.13 9.66 11.35
N ALA A 167 -1.79 10.67 10.55
CA ALA A 167 -0.86 10.60 9.43
C ALA A 167 0.45 11.26 9.86
N VAL A 168 1.54 10.50 9.88
CA VAL A 168 2.83 10.93 10.44
C VAL A 168 3.95 10.86 9.40
N VAL A 169 4.96 11.68 9.58
CA VAL A 169 6.19 11.69 8.80
C VAL A 169 7.36 11.34 9.70
N CYS A 170 8.12 10.32 9.32
CA CYS A 170 9.31 9.86 9.99
C CYS A 170 10.56 10.32 9.24
N ARG A 171 11.54 10.90 9.96
CA ARG A 171 12.82 11.34 9.41
C ARG A 171 14.00 10.69 10.12
N ALA A 172 14.87 10.03 9.36
CA ALA A 172 16.12 9.48 9.88
C ALA A 172 17.18 10.60 10.07
N ARG A 173 17.73 10.74 11.29
CA ARG A 173 18.63 11.86 11.64
C ARG A 173 20.05 11.72 11.08
N GLN A 174 20.74 10.58 11.24
CA GLN A 174 22.12 10.36 10.76
C GLN A 174 22.34 8.89 10.33
N GLY A 175 23.56 8.52 9.92
CA GLY A 175 23.97 7.13 9.67
C GLY A 175 23.53 6.48 8.36
N ASP A 176 23.76 5.17 8.26
CA ASP A 176 23.27 4.33 7.17
C ASP A 176 21.73 4.32 7.21
N LEU A 177 21.11 4.63 6.07
CA LEU A 177 19.66 4.83 5.94
C LEU A 177 18.88 3.67 6.55
N TRP A 178 18.12 3.97 7.61
CA TRP A 178 17.24 3.02 8.33
C TRP A 178 17.96 1.75 8.81
N ALA A 179 19.29 1.78 8.97
CA ALA A 179 20.04 0.78 9.71
C ALA A 179 20.00 1.15 11.20
N GLY A 180 19.83 0.18 12.10
CA GLY A 180 19.48 0.43 13.50
C GLY A 180 20.41 1.39 14.25
N ASP A 181 19.92 1.91 15.39
CA ASP A 181 20.58 2.91 16.27
C ASP A 181 20.54 4.36 15.73
N GLN A 182 19.57 4.67 14.87
CA GLN A 182 19.33 6.05 14.44
C GLN A 182 18.12 6.63 15.15
N GLY A 183 18.29 7.80 15.77
CA GLY A 183 17.14 8.56 16.25
C GLY A 183 16.24 8.91 15.07
N ILE A 184 14.96 8.55 15.15
CA ILE A 184 13.93 8.98 14.21
C ILE A 184 13.15 10.13 14.80
N GLU A 185 12.95 11.14 13.97
CA GLU A 185 12.03 12.23 14.27
C GLU A 185 10.67 11.92 13.69
N ILE A 186 9.62 12.12 14.48
CA ILE A 186 8.25 11.83 14.08
C ILE A 186 7.43 13.11 14.21
N THR A 187 6.88 13.58 13.10
CA THR A 187 5.97 14.73 13.06
C THR A 187 4.59 14.24 12.64
N THR A 188 3.54 14.65 13.36
CA THR A 188 2.16 14.41 12.90
C THR A 188 1.81 15.45 11.84
N ALA A 189 1.59 15.01 10.61
CA ALA A 189 1.20 15.89 9.51
C ALA A 189 -0.29 16.23 9.57
N PHE A 190 -1.12 15.25 9.94
CA PHE A 190 -2.56 15.41 10.03
C PHE A 190 -3.18 14.34 10.94
N SER A 191 -4.39 14.59 11.45
CA SER A 191 -5.19 13.60 12.20
C SER A 191 -6.62 13.54 11.67
N HIS A 192 -6.99 12.38 11.14
CA HIS A 192 -8.37 11.99 10.87
C HIS A 192 -9.12 11.71 12.17
N SER A 193 -10.46 11.73 12.09
CA SER A 193 -11.33 11.40 13.22
C SER A 193 -11.59 9.90 13.39
N LEU A 194 -11.23 9.10 12.38
CA LEU A 194 -11.24 7.65 12.34
C LEU A 194 -9.91 7.16 11.72
N GLU A 195 -9.74 5.86 11.53
CA GLU A 195 -8.56 5.23 10.92
C GLU A 195 -8.07 5.96 9.66
N ALA A 196 -6.79 6.33 9.63
CA ALA A 196 -6.14 6.89 8.46
C ALA A 196 -5.65 5.73 7.57
N TRP A 197 -6.27 5.54 6.42
CA TRP A 197 -5.99 4.38 5.57
C TRP A 197 -4.83 4.61 4.62
N TRP A 198 -4.65 5.84 4.13
CA TRP A 198 -3.68 6.10 3.09
C TRP A 198 -2.98 7.44 3.23
N LEU A 199 -1.70 7.46 2.86
CA LEU A 199 -0.90 8.66 2.68
C LEU A 199 -0.10 8.54 1.39
N ALA A 200 -0.03 9.63 0.63
CA ALA A 200 0.79 9.71 -0.57
C ALA A 200 1.52 11.05 -0.64
N PHE A 201 2.78 11.03 -1.07
CA PHE A 201 3.52 12.25 -1.38
C PHE A 201 3.10 12.80 -2.73
N SER A 202 2.83 14.10 -2.80
CA SER A 202 2.60 14.78 -4.07
C SER A 202 3.93 14.85 -4.87
N PRO A 203 3.91 14.73 -6.21
CA PRO A 203 5.10 14.82 -7.07
C PRO A 203 5.70 16.24 -7.18
N SER A 204 5.51 17.08 -6.17
CA SER A 204 5.84 18.51 -6.17
C SER A 204 7.31 18.81 -6.47
N TYR A 205 7.51 19.92 -7.19
CA TYR A 205 8.84 20.46 -7.54
C TYR A 205 9.31 21.55 -6.57
N SER A 206 8.44 22.01 -5.67
CA SER A 206 8.75 23.11 -4.73
C SER A 206 9.80 22.73 -3.69
N GLY A 207 10.05 21.44 -3.50
CA GLY A 207 10.92 20.91 -2.44
C GLY A 207 10.24 20.85 -1.07
N ALA A 208 9.01 21.38 -0.93
CA ALA A 208 8.20 21.24 0.27
C ALA A 208 7.60 19.83 0.38
N LEU A 209 7.32 19.40 1.61
CA LEU A 209 6.72 18.11 1.86
C LEU A 209 5.20 18.18 1.68
N ASP A 210 4.75 17.95 0.45
CA ASP A 210 3.34 17.93 0.08
C ASP A 210 2.76 16.52 0.23
N LEU A 211 1.69 16.39 1.01
CA LEU A 211 1.10 15.13 1.44
C LEU A 211 -0.39 15.12 1.17
N TYR A 212 -0.88 14.02 0.60
CA TYR A 212 -2.29 13.67 0.60
C TYR A 212 -2.56 12.63 1.69
N SER A 213 -3.73 12.70 2.32
CA SER A 213 -4.20 11.64 3.22
C SER A 213 -5.70 11.41 3.11
N GLY A 214 -6.09 10.15 3.33
CA GLY A 214 -7.46 9.66 3.30
C GLY A 214 -7.72 8.67 4.43
N GLY A 215 -8.94 8.65 4.95
CA GLY A 215 -9.33 7.79 6.07
C GLY A 215 -10.82 7.41 6.06
N ASP A 216 -11.24 6.67 7.07
CA ASP A 216 -12.62 6.19 7.24
C ASP A 216 -13.64 7.29 7.52
N ASP A 217 -13.17 8.46 7.92
CA ASP A 217 -13.99 9.65 8.11
C ASP A 217 -14.35 10.37 6.81
N GLN A 218 -14.13 9.72 5.66
CA GLN A 218 -14.45 10.19 4.31
C GLN A 218 -13.70 11.47 3.91
N LEU A 219 -12.72 11.88 4.72
CA LEU A 219 -11.94 13.07 4.48
C LEU A 219 -10.79 12.78 3.52
N LEU A 220 -10.79 13.48 2.39
CA LEU A 220 -9.63 13.68 1.55
C LEU A 220 -8.97 15.00 1.92
N GLN A 221 -7.67 15.02 2.14
CA GLN A 221 -6.97 16.24 2.52
C GLN A 221 -5.59 16.35 1.88
N GLN A 222 -5.13 17.60 1.70
CA GLN A 222 -3.77 17.91 1.33
C GLN A 222 -3.13 18.81 2.38
N THR A 223 -1.94 18.45 2.84
CA THR A 223 -1.08 19.23 3.74
C THR A 223 0.25 19.54 3.10
N VAL A 224 0.81 20.70 3.44
CA VAL A 224 2.19 21.08 3.12
C VAL A 224 2.96 21.32 4.41
N GLU A 225 4.18 20.82 4.49
CA GLU A 225 5.11 21.22 5.54
C GLU A 225 5.66 22.62 5.25
N GLY A 226 5.53 23.53 6.22
CA GLY A 226 6.08 24.88 6.13
C GLY A 226 7.62 24.92 6.25
N GLU A 227 8.19 26.13 6.23
CA GLU A 227 9.64 26.33 6.40
C GLU A 227 10.15 25.83 7.77
N GLU A 228 9.28 25.80 8.77
CA GLU A 228 9.54 25.20 10.08
C GLU A 228 9.02 23.74 10.09
N PRO A 229 9.89 22.72 10.32
CA PRO A 229 9.54 21.28 10.24
C PRO A 229 8.44 20.80 11.20
N GLU A 230 8.03 21.64 12.14
CA GLU A 230 7.04 21.30 13.17
C GLU A 230 5.61 21.74 12.79
N GLN A 231 5.43 22.41 11.64
CA GLN A 231 4.13 22.94 11.22
C GLN A 231 3.72 22.43 9.84
N CYS A 232 2.90 21.38 9.83
CA CYS A 232 2.12 21.01 8.65
C CYS A 232 0.86 21.87 8.56
N THR A 233 0.67 22.53 7.43
CA THR A 233 -0.50 23.38 7.16
C THR A 233 -1.43 22.65 6.19
N SER A 234 -2.72 22.58 6.52
CA SER A 234 -3.73 22.05 5.61
C SER A 234 -3.98 23.04 4.47
N LEU A 235 -3.73 22.61 3.24
CA LEU A 235 -4.04 23.38 2.03
C LEU A 235 -5.54 23.32 1.74
N TRP A 236 -6.11 22.12 1.82
CA TRP A 236 -7.55 21.93 1.70
C TRP A 236 -7.99 20.60 2.32
N GLN A 237 -9.30 20.53 2.56
CA GLN A 237 -10.02 19.36 3.03
C GLN A 237 -11.30 19.20 2.21
N ASP A 238 -11.67 17.97 1.90
CA ASP A 238 -12.89 17.62 1.19
C ASP A 238 -13.53 16.36 1.79
N ARG A 239 -14.79 16.47 2.21
CA ARG A 239 -15.63 15.36 2.72
C ARG A 239 -16.85 15.11 1.84
N ARG A 240 -16.86 15.65 0.63
CA ARG A 240 -18.03 15.67 -0.27
C ARG A 240 -17.84 14.80 -1.50
N ILE A 241 -16.59 14.59 -1.93
CA ILE A 241 -16.28 13.78 -3.11
C ILE A 241 -16.56 12.29 -2.87
N HIS A 242 -16.30 11.78 -1.67
CA HIS A 242 -16.45 10.37 -1.32
C HIS A 242 -17.65 10.15 -0.39
N GLN A 243 -18.27 8.97 -0.48
CA GLN A 243 -19.41 8.58 0.37
C GLN A 243 -19.05 7.54 1.45
N ALA A 244 -17.80 7.05 1.44
CA ALA A 244 -17.23 6.14 2.42
C ALA A 244 -15.73 6.40 2.58
N GLY A 245 -15.06 5.57 3.41
CA GLY A 245 -13.64 5.70 3.68
C GLY A 245 -12.79 5.71 2.40
N ILE A 246 -11.74 6.53 2.40
CA ILE A 246 -10.80 6.67 1.28
C ILE A 246 -9.63 5.73 1.55
N THR A 247 -9.51 4.71 0.72
CA THR A 247 -8.61 3.57 0.94
C THR A 247 -7.32 3.68 0.12
N TYR A 248 -7.31 4.50 -0.92
CA TYR A 248 -6.12 4.69 -1.75
C TYR A 248 -6.08 6.07 -2.42
N ILE A 249 -4.89 6.65 -2.52
CA ILE A 249 -4.62 7.89 -3.23
C ILE A 249 -3.35 7.71 -4.06
N LEU A 250 -3.46 7.92 -5.37
CA LEU A 250 -2.36 7.89 -6.32
C LEU A 250 -2.24 9.27 -6.98
N PRO A 251 -1.23 10.06 -6.61
CA PRO A 251 -0.90 11.28 -7.33
C PRO A 251 -0.38 10.96 -8.74
N LEU A 252 -1.03 11.53 -9.76
CA LEU A 252 -0.64 11.38 -11.16
C LEU A 252 0.15 12.60 -11.66
N SER A 253 -0.19 13.78 -11.15
CA SER A 253 0.56 15.03 -11.34
C SER A 253 0.34 15.93 -10.12
N GLN A 254 0.80 17.19 -10.19
CA GLN A 254 0.65 18.14 -9.10
C GLN A 254 -0.81 18.35 -8.67
N ASP A 255 -1.72 18.45 -9.66
CA ASP A 255 -3.13 18.77 -9.46
C ASP A 255 -4.08 17.65 -9.91
N LEU A 256 -3.55 16.46 -10.22
CA LEU A 256 -4.34 15.33 -10.70
C LEU A 256 -4.08 14.10 -9.82
N ILE A 257 -5.15 13.58 -9.22
CA ILE A 257 -5.07 12.42 -8.34
C ILE A 257 -6.11 11.38 -8.73
N LEU A 258 -5.76 10.11 -8.54
CA LEU A 258 -6.64 8.97 -8.67
C LEU A 258 -6.92 8.42 -7.26
N THR A 259 -8.17 8.14 -6.94
CA THR A 259 -8.58 7.71 -5.60
C THR A 259 -9.42 6.45 -5.65
N GLY A 260 -9.28 5.61 -4.63
CA GLY A 260 -10.14 4.47 -4.36
C GLY A 260 -10.87 4.63 -3.03
N SER A 261 -12.09 4.12 -2.93
CA SER A 261 -12.90 4.21 -1.72
C SER A 261 -13.72 2.94 -1.47
N TYR A 262 -14.12 2.75 -0.21
CA TYR A 262 -15.08 1.73 0.21
C TYR A 262 -16.49 1.94 -0.34
N ASP A 263 -16.77 3.05 -1.03
CA ASP A 263 -18.04 3.28 -1.72
C ASP A 263 -18.10 2.62 -3.11
N ASP A 264 -17.18 1.70 -3.39
CA ASP A 264 -17.02 0.94 -4.63
C ASP A 264 -16.51 1.72 -5.85
N HIS A 265 -16.13 2.99 -5.68
CA HIS A 265 -15.72 3.82 -6.82
C HIS A 265 -14.22 4.09 -6.88
N ILE A 266 -13.73 4.09 -8.11
CA ILE A 266 -12.49 4.79 -8.49
C ILE A 266 -12.83 6.16 -9.05
N ARG A 267 -12.06 7.19 -8.68
CA ARG A 267 -12.27 8.57 -9.15
C ARG A 267 -10.99 9.23 -9.58
N LEU A 268 -11.02 9.84 -10.77
CA LEU A 268 -10.01 10.79 -11.22
C LEU A 268 -10.45 12.19 -10.83
N ILE A 269 -9.60 12.91 -10.10
CA ILE A 269 -9.94 14.18 -9.48
C ILE A 269 -8.89 15.22 -9.87
N SER A 270 -9.35 16.35 -10.40
CA SER A 270 -8.55 17.58 -10.42
C SER A 270 -8.58 18.19 -9.02
N ALA A 271 -7.42 18.28 -8.39
CA ALA A 271 -7.25 18.74 -7.03
C ALA A 271 -6.14 19.78 -6.88
N PRO A 272 -6.32 20.98 -7.45
CA PRO A 272 -5.33 22.03 -7.31
C PRO A 272 -5.23 22.51 -5.86
N ALA A 273 -4.03 22.88 -5.44
CA ALA A 273 -3.78 23.44 -4.11
C ALA A 273 -4.69 24.65 -3.79
N VAL A 274 -5.00 25.45 -4.82
CA VAL A 274 -5.92 26.59 -4.75
C VAL A 274 -7.03 26.43 -5.79
N GLY A 275 -8.29 26.52 -5.35
CA GLY A 275 -9.45 26.46 -6.23
C GLY A 275 -10.37 25.28 -5.92
N ARG A 276 -11.23 24.96 -6.88
CA ARG A 276 -12.26 23.91 -6.72
C ARG A 276 -11.69 22.55 -7.09
N ARG A 277 -11.90 21.56 -6.22
CA ARG A 277 -11.68 20.14 -6.56
C ARG A 277 -12.86 19.66 -7.40
N GLN A 278 -12.57 18.91 -8.46
CA GLN A 278 -13.58 18.40 -9.39
C GLN A 278 -13.28 16.94 -9.73
N VAL A 279 -14.30 16.10 -9.60
CA VAL A 279 -14.29 14.75 -10.17
C VAL A 279 -14.38 14.89 -11.69
N LEU A 280 -13.34 14.42 -12.38
CA LEU A 280 -13.25 14.44 -13.84
C LEU A 280 -13.85 13.18 -14.45
N ALA A 281 -13.66 12.04 -13.77
CA ALA A 281 -14.23 10.75 -14.13
C ALA A 281 -14.45 9.92 -12.87
N GLU A 282 -15.46 9.05 -12.89
CA GLU A 282 -15.66 8.02 -11.88
C GLU A 282 -16.20 6.73 -12.49
N ALA A 283 -15.91 5.60 -11.85
CA ALA A 283 -16.48 4.31 -12.20
C ALA A 283 -16.75 3.49 -10.95
N ASN A 284 -17.93 2.87 -10.89
CA ASN A 284 -18.27 1.88 -9.87
C ASN A 284 -17.72 0.51 -10.29
N LEU A 285 -16.88 -0.09 -9.45
CA LEU A 285 -16.23 -1.37 -9.71
C LEU A 285 -17.01 -2.58 -9.14
N GLY A 286 -18.04 -2.33 -8.32
CA GLY A 286 -18.90 -3.34 -7.69
C GLY A 286 -18.35 -3.90 -6.37
N GLY A 287 -17.35 -3.24 -5.78
CA GLY A 287 -16.76 -3.55 -4.49
C GLY A 287 -15.69 -2.52 -4.11
N GLY A 288 -15.39 -2.40 -2.82
CA GLY A 288 -14.48 -1.39 -2.29
C GLY A 288 -13.10 -1.41 -2.96
N VAL A 289 -12.62 -0.22 -3.36
CA VAL A 289 -11.37 -0.07 -4.12
C VAL A 289 -10.19 0.05 -3.17
N TRP A 290 -9.67 -1.09 -2.73
CA TRP A 290 -8.69 -1.16 -1.64
C TRP A 290 -7.30 -0.61 -1.98
N ARG A 291 -6.77 -0.92 -3.16
CA ARG A 291 -5.44 -0.46 -3.63
C ARG A 291 -5.49 -0.11 -5.12
N ILE A 292 -4.50 0.60 -5.72
CA ILE A 292 -4.49 0.92 -7.17
C ILE A 292 -3.05 0.96 -7.75
N LYS A 293 -2.72 0.06 -8.69
CA LYS A 293 -1.36 -0.05 -9.26
C LYS A 293 -1.40 0.27 -10.74
N LEU A 294 -0.46 1.10 -11.16
CA LEU A 294 -0.19 1.33 -12.56
C LEU A 294 0.52 0.11 -13.15
N LEU A 295 -0.04 -0.40 -14.25
CA LEU A 295 0.58 -1.51 -14.96
C LEU A 295 1.81 -1.07 -15.78
N PHE A 296 1.91 0.22 -16.17
CA PHE A 296 3.07 0.84 -16.83
C PHE A 296 3.38 2.18 -16.19
N HIS A 297 4.66 2.53 -16.22
CA HIS A 297 5.08 3.92 -16.10
C HIS A 297 5.23 4.49 -17.51
N HIS A 298 4.44 5.50 -17.86
CA HIS A 298 4.80 6.34 -18.98
C HIS A 298 5.96 7.24 -18.51
N PRO A 299 7.14 7.23 -19.14
CA PRO A 299 8.12 8.25 -18.86
C PRO A 299 7.47 9.59 -19.19
N SER A 300 7.41 10.49 -18.21
CA SER A 300 7.01 11.86 -18.44
C SER A 300 7.93 12.43 -19.52
N HIS A 301 7.34 12.99 -20.57
CA HIS A 301 8.05 13.77 -21.57
C HIS A 301 8.51 15.09 -20.94
N GLU A 302 9.44 15.03 -19.99
CA GLU A 302 10.21 16.20 -19.53
C GLU A 302 11.65 16.02 -20.03
N GLN A 303 11.98 16.83 -21.03
CA GLN A 303 13.36 17.02 -21.45
C GLN A 303 14.18 17.54 -20.26
N GLY A 304 14.99 16.67 -19.67
CA GLY A 304 16.10 17.06 -18.80
C GLY A 304 16.11 16.38 -17.44
N GLY A 305 16.85 15.26 -17.36
CA GLY A 305 17.47 14.80 -16.11
C GLY A 305 16.68 13.80 -15.26
N SER A 306 16.95 12.51 -15.51
CA SER A 306 17.14 11.43 -14.51
C SER A 306 16.22 11.39 -13.28
N GLU A 307 15.26 10.46 -13.26
CA GLU A 307 15.23 9.25 -12.39
C GLU A 307 13.80 8.69 -12.28
N ASN A 308 13.65 7.44 -12.72
CA ASN A 308 12.42 6.66 -12.65
C ASN A 308 12.07 6.36 -11.19
N THR A 309 10.96 6.92 -10.70
CA THR A 309 10.40 6.56 -9.40
C THR A 309 9.30 5.53 -9.58
N ALA A 310 9.65 4.27 -9.32
CA ALA A 310 8.69 3.18 -9.18
C ALA A 310 7.95 3.33 -7.85
N SER A 311 6.61 3.36 -7.88
CA SER A 311 5.80 3.30 -6.66
C SER A 311 4.66 2.30 -6.86
N GLY A 312 4.65 1.25 -6.02
CA GLY A 312 3.63 0.21 -5.99
C GLY A 312 2.50 0.51 -5.02
N ALA A 313 1.25 0.17 -5.33
CA ALA A 313 0.56 -1.03 -4.80
C ALA A 313 -0.86 -1.19 -5.43
N SER A 314 -1.48 -2.38 -5.53
CA SER A 314 -2.56 -2.61 -6.55
C SER A 314 -4.02 -2.86 -6.17
N THR A 315 -4.90 -2.39 -7.06
CA THR A 315 -5.94 -3.15 -7.78
C THR A 315 -5.51 -3.11 -9.25
N ALA A 316 -5.62 -4.23 -9.96
CA ALA A 316 -5.26 -4.33 -11.36
C ALA A 316 -6.35 -3.69 -12.23
N LEU A 317 -6.21 -2.40 -12.53
CA LEU A 317 -6.86 -1.80 -13.69
C LEU A 317 -5.95 -2.06 -14.87
N SER A 318 -6.34 -3.05 -15.64
CA SER A 318 -5.91 -3.15 -17.01
C SER A 318 -6.96 -2.39 -17.83
N GLY A 319 -6.62 -1.37 -18.57
CA GLY A 319 -5.32 -0.85 -18.90
C GLY A 319 -5.46 0.62 -19.25
N THR A 320 -4.40 1.13 -19.84
CA THR A 320 -4.47 2.43 -20.44
C THR A 320 -5.23 2.33 -21.78
N PRO A 321 -6.36 3.02 -22.02
CA PRO A 321 -6.19 4.19 -22.86
C PRO A 321 -5.34 5.16 -22.05
N GLU A 322 -4.68 6.13 -22.65
CA GLU A 322 -4.19 7.32 -21.92
C GLU A 322 -5.07 7.58 -20.68
N VAL A 323 -4.50 7.82 -19.49
CA VAL A 323 -5.32 8.27 -18.34
C VAL A 323 -6.27 9.32 -18.93
N GLY A 324 -7.56 9.00 -19.02
CA GLY A 324 -8.50 9.56 -20.01
C GLY A 324 -7.95 9.67 -21.45
N SER A 325 -8.40 8.81 -22.38
CA SER A 325 -8.40 9.27 -23.77
C SER A 325 -9.33 10.46 -23.83
N GLU A 326 -8.80 11.63 -24.19
CA GLU A 326 -9.58 12.85 -24.45
C GLU A 326 -10.39 12.63 -25.74
N SER A 327 -11.37 11.73 -25.66
CA SER A 327 -12.38 11.54 -26.70
C SER A 327 -13.47 12.57 -26.42
N ASP A 328 -13.57 13.56 -27.31
CA ASP A 328 -14.51 14.69 -27.20
C ASP A 328 -14.40 15.55 -25.92
N GLY A 329 -13.25 15.55 -25.23
CA GLY A 329 -12.97 16.44 -24.09
C GLY A 329 -13.46 15.96 -22.72
N GLU A 330 -13.97 14.73 -22.60
CA GLU A 330 -14.41 14.15 -21.33
C GLU A 330 -13.58 12.93 -20.92
N TRP A 331 -13.19 12.87 -19.64
CA TRP A 331 -12.44 11.77 -19.06
C TRP A 331 -13.38 10.61 -18.73
N GLN A 332 -12.98 9.39 -19.06
CA GLN A 332 -13.76 8.19 -18.81
C GLN A 332 -12.87 7.00 -18.47
N PHE A 333 -13.37 6.12 -17.59
CA PHE A 333 -12.70 4.86 -17.27
C PHE A 333 -13.21 3.75 -18.18
N GLU A 334 -12.29 2.99 -18.76
CA GLU A 334 -12.59 1.76 -19.47
C GLU A 334 -12.06 0.56 -18.68
N ILE A 335 -12.89 -0.48 -18.52
CA ILE A 335 -12.49 -1.74 -17.87
C ILE A 335 -12.07 -2.73 -18.96
N LEU A 336 -10.77 -2.98 -19.12
CA LEU A 336 -10.28 -3.88 -20.17
C LEU A 336 -10.37 -5.36 -19.77
N GLY A 337 -10.20 -5.67 -18.48
CA GLY A 337 -10.24 -7.04 -17.97
C GLY A 337 -10.70 -7.15 -16.53
N ARG A 338 -11.18 -8.35 -16.16
CA ARG A 338 -11.55 -8.70 -14.79
C ARG A 338 -10.99 -10.07 -14.42
N PHE A 339 -10.43 -10.17 -13.22
CA PHE A 339 -10.02 -11.41 -12.59
C PHE A 339 -10.90 -11.64 -11.36
N GLU A 340 -11.71 -12.69 -11.37
CA GLU A 340 -12.79 -12.92 -10.38
C GLU A 340 -12.76 -14.36 -9.81
N GLU A 341 -11.58 -15.02 -9.80
CA GLU A 341 -11.48 -16.41 -9.28
C GLU A 341 -11.38 -16.51 -7.75
N HIS A 342 -11.16 -15.39 -7.06
CA HIS A 342 -11.20 -15.33 -5.61
C HIS A 342 -12.66 -15.40 -5.13
N GLN A 343 -12.91 -16.18 -4.08
CA GLN A 343 -14.27 -16.33 -3.50
C GLN A 343 -14.56 -15.26 -2.45
N SER A 344 -13.50 -14.67 -1.90
CA SER A 344 -13.55 -13.55 -0.98
C SER A 344 -12.75 -12.36 -1.52
N MET A 345 -12.56 -11.33 -0.67
CA MET A 345 -11.92 -10.09 -1.06
C MET A 345 -10.48 -10.31 -1.54
N ASN A 346 -10.15 -9.78 -2.72
CA ASN A 346 -8.77 -9.59 -3.14
C ASN A 346 -8.18 -8.46 -2.28
N TYR A 347 -7.22 -8.81 -1.43
CA TYR A 347 -6.66 -7.90 -0.44
C TYR A 347 -5.31 -7.33 -0.87
N ALA A 348 -4.57 -8.05 -1.71
CA ALA A 348 -3.31 -7.55 -2.24
C ALA A 348 -3.09 -8.09 -3.66
N SER A 349 -2.60 -7.26 -4.56
CA SER A 349 -1.98 -7.74 -5.79
C SER A 349 -0.75 -6.88 -6.10
N ASP A 350 0.12 -7.38 -6.96
CA ASP A 350 1.21 -6.60 -7.54
C ASP A 350 1.60 -7.16 -8.90
N VAL A 351 2.28 -6.33 -9.68
CA VAL A 351 2.64 -6.59 -11.08
C VAL A 351 4.14 -6.83 -11.14
N GLN A 352 4.55 -7.87 -11.86
CA GLN A 352 5.94 -8.14 -12.10
C GLN A 352 6.60 -6.95 -12.83
N PRO A 353 7.72 -6.39 -12.31
CA PRO A 353 8.42 -5.27 -12.93
C PRO A 353 9.18 -5.68 -14.19
N GLU A 354 8.47 -5.95 -15.28
CA GLU A 354 9.06 -6.27 -16.59
C GLU A 354 8.54 -5.32 -17.68
N GLU A 355 9.37 -5.03 -18.67
CA GLU A 355 8.98 -4.27 -19.86
C GLU A 355 8.12 -5.13 -20.81
N GLY A 356 7.33 -4.47 -21.66
CA GLY A 356 6.49 -5.11 -22.67
C GLY A 356 5.01 -5.20 -22.30
N ASP A 357 4.21 -5.66 -23.26
CA ASP A 357 2.75 -5.52 -23.19
C ASP A 357 2.07 -6.60 -22.34
N ARG A 358 2.75 -7.73 -22.17
CA ARG A 358 2.26 -8.85 -21.39
C ARG A 358 2.70 -8.70 -19.94
N LYS A 359 1.76 -8.43 -19.05
CA LYS A 359 1.99 -8.31 -17.62
C LYS A 359 1.65 -9.59 -16.89
N LEU A 360 2.54 -9.98 -16.00
CA LEU A 360 2.31 -11.04 -15.04
C LEU A 360 1.92 -10.41 -13.70
N ILE A 361 0.83 -10.89 -13.13
CA ILE A 361 0.20 -10.29 -11.97
C ILE A 361 -0.02 -11.39 -10.93
N VAL A 362 0.40 -11.11 -9.69
CA VAL A 362 0.10 -11.95 -8.54
C VAL A 362 -0.98 -11.26 -7.73
N SER A 363 -2.07 -11.97 -7.46
CA SER A 363 -3.16 -11.49 -6.61
C SER A 363 -3.41 -12.46 -5.47
N THR A 364 -3.86 -11.94 -4.34
CA THR A 364 -4.12 -12.73 -3.15
C THR A 364 -5.46 -12.37 -2.52
N SER A 365 -6.16 -13.40 -2.05
CA SER A 365 -7.38 -13.27 -1.28
C SER A 365 -7.11 -13.57 0.19
N PHE A 366 -7.52 -12.64 1.06
CA PHE A 366 -7.21 -12.69 2.49
C PHE A 366 -7.85 -13.90 3.17
N TYR A 367 -9.17 -14.04 3.06
CA TYR A 367 -9.91 -15.10 3.73
C TYR A 367 -9.77 -16.46 3.04
N ASP A 368 -9.62 -16.47 1.72
CA ASP A 368 -9.40 -17.71 0.96
C ASP A 368 -7.98 -18.25 1.20
N LYS A 369 -7.07 -17.41 1.72
CA LYS A 369 -5.64 -17.66 1.82
C LYS A 369 -5.08 -18.15 0.49
N LEU A 370 -5.55 -17.54 -0.59
CA LEU A 370 -5.30 -18.02 -1.95
C LEU A 370 -4.43 -17.01 -2.69
N LEU A 371 -3.32 -17.48 -3.22
CA LEU A 371 -2.51 -16.79 -4.22
C LEU A 371 -2.91 -17.27 -5.61
N CYS A 372 -3.07 -16.33 -6.54
CA CYS A 372 -3.26 -16.60 -7.96
C CYS A 372 -2.25 -15.81 -8.79
N LEU A 373 -1.53 -16.52 -9.67
CA LEU A 373 -0.73 -15.94 -10.74
C LEU A 373 -1.61 -15.87 -12.00
N TRP A 374 -1.61 -14.74 -12.70
CA TRP A 374 -2.36 -14.58 -13.95
C TRP A 374 -1.68 -13.57 -14.87
N ARG A 375 -2.14 -13.53 -16.13
CA ARG A 375 -1.55 -12.71 -17.18
C ARG A 375 -2.55 -11.74 -17.75
N PHE A 376 -2.08 -10.56 -18.11
CA PHE A 376 -2.83 -9.59 -18.87
C PHE A 376 -2.02 -9.06 -20.04
N ASP A 377 -2.65 -8.93 -21.20
CA ASP A 377 -2.04 -8.35 -22.40
C ASP A 377 -2.74 -7.04 -22.71
N LEU A 378 -1.96 -5.98 -22.86
CA LEU A 378 -2.47 -4.64 -23.07
C LEU A 378 -2.81 -4.32 -24.51
N GLY A 379 -2.25 -5.07 -25.46
CA GLY A 379 -2.42 -4.77 -26.87
C GLY A 379 -1.87 -3.40 -27.29
N ILE A 380 -0.85 -2.84 -26.61
CA ILE A 380 -0.22 -1.56 -26.98
C ILE A 380 0.62 -1.69 -28.27
N GLY A 381 0.85 -2.91 -28.76
CA GLY A 381 1.59 -3.22 -29.99
C GLY A 381 0.84 -3.93 -31.12
N ALA A 382 -0.47 -3.73 -31.30
CA ALA A 382 -1.23 -4.26 -32.45
C ALA A 382 -1.69 -3.18 -33.45
#